data_AF-A0A542AY13-F1
#
_entry.id   AF-A0A542AY13-F1
#
_cell.length_a   1.000
_cell.length_b   1.000
_cell.length_c   1.000
_cell.angle_alpha   90.00
_cell.angle_beta   90.00
_cell.angle_gamma   90.00
#
_symmetry.space_group_name_H-M   'P 1'
#
loop_
_entity.id
_entity.type
_entity.pdbx_description
1 polymer ?
#
loop_
_entity_poly.entity_id
_entity_poly.type
_entity_poly.pdbx_seq_one_letter_code
_entity_poly.pdbx_strand_id
1 'polypeptide(L)' 'MKITKYQKLKLIIFSAFSILFLFILHNYSNNGRFIFRGDSSVLLDTRNGTIYIPTEKTYVEINDFKKRN' A
#
# COMPACT_ATOMS: atom_id res chain seq x y z
N MET A 1 -35.99 4.16 -17.68
CA MET A 1 -34.88 4.32 -18.65
C MET A 1 -34.22 2.96 -18.85
N LYS A 2 -34.28 2.38 -20.05
CA LYS A 2 -33.78 1.02 -20.32
C LYS A 2 -32.27 1.10 -20.54
N ILE A 3 -31.47 0.38 -19.75
CA ILE A 3 -30.02 0.34 -19.93
C ILE A 3 -29.70 -0.33 -21.27
N THR A 4 -28.94 0.37 -22.10
CA THR A 4 -28.53 -0.15 -23.41
C THR A 4 -27.40 -1.17 -23.25
N LYS A 5 -27.23 -2.06 -24.23
CA LYS A 5 -26.15 -3.07 -24.22
C LYS A 5 -24.77 -2.42 -24.01
N TYR A 6 -24.56 -1.25 -24.62
CA TYR A 6 -23.32 -0.49 -24.53
C TYR A 6 -23.07 0.09 -23.13
N GLN A 7 -24.10 0.61 -22.47
CA GLN A 7 -24.00 1.09 -21.09
C GLN A 7 -23.68 -0.05 -20.11
N LYS A 8 -24.27 -1.23 -20.32
CA LYS A 8 -23.94 -2.44 -19.56
C LYS A 8 -22.47 -2.84 -19.70
N LEU A 9 -21.95 -2.85 -20.93
CA LEU A 9 -20.55 -3.18 -21.20
C LEU A 9 -19.59 -2.19 -20.53
N LYS A 10 -19.87 -0.88 -20.63
CA LYS A 10 -19.10 0.17 -19.95
C LYS A 10 -19.03 -0.05 -18.43
N LEU A 11 -20.17 -0.40 -17.82
CA LEU A 11 -20.24 -0.66 -16.39
C LEU A 11 -19.39 -1.87 -15.98
N ILE A 12 -19.44 -2.96 -16.76
CA ILE A 12 -18.65 -4.18 -16.49
C ILE A 12 -17.15 -3.86 -16.56
N ILE A 13 -16.71 -3.16 -17.61
CA ILE A 13 -15.29 -2.78 -17.78
C ILE A 13 -14.83 -1.89 -16.62
N PHE A 14 -15.63 -0.89 -16.25
CA PHE A 14 -15.32 0.01 -15.14
C PHE A 14 -15.24 -0.73 -13.79
N SER A 15 -16.17 -1.66 -13.55
CA SER A 15 -16.18 -2.48 -12.34
C SER A 15 -14.96 -3.39 -12.27
N ALA A 16 -14.59 -4.05 -13.38
CA ALA A 16 -13.42 -4.91 -13.44
C ALA A 16 -12.13 -4.11 -13.19
N PHE A 17 -12.00 -2.93 -13.80
CA PHE A 17 -10.87 -2.03 -13.57
C PHE A 17 -10.76 -1.61 -12.09
N SER A 18 -11.89 -1.27 -11.46
CA SER A 18 -11.92 -0.82 -10.07
C SER A 18 -11.48 -1.92 -9.10
N ILE A 19 -11.91 -3.17 -9.33
CA ILE A 19 -11.48 -4.33 -8.51
C ILE A 19 -9.97 -4.56 -8.66
N LEU A 20 -9.45 -4.52 -9.88
CA LEU A 20 -8.02 -4.68 -10.17
C LEU A 20 -7.19 -3.58 -9.50
N PHE A 21 -7.65 -2.33 -9.60
CA PHE A 21 -7.01 -1.18 -8.96
C PHE A 21 -6.97 -1.30 -7.44
N LEU A 22 -8.08 -1.72 -6.82
CA LEU A 22 -8.12 -2.00 -5.38
C LEU A 22 -7.15 -3.11 -4.98
N PHE A 23 -6.99 -4.15 -5.80
CA PHE A 23 -6.04 -5.22 -5.54
C PHE A 23 -4.59 -4.73 -5.57
N ILE A 24 -4.26 -3.85 -6.53
CA ILE A 24 -2.93 -3.21 -6.62
C ILE A 24 -2.68 -2.33 -5.40
N LEU A 25 -3.64 -1.48 -5.04
CA LEU A 25 -3.57 -0.62 -3.85
C LEU A 25 -3.41 -1.43 -2.56
N HIS A 26 -4.18 -2.51 -2.43
CA HIS A 26 -4.08 -3.39 -1.27
C HIS A 26 -2.68 -4.00 -1.16
N ASN A 27 -2.12 -4.50 -2.26
CA ASN A 27 -0.76 -5.04 -2.27
C ASN A 27 0.31 -3.97 -1.99
N TYR A 28 0.15 -2.77 -2.53
CA TYR A 28 1.06 -1.66 -2.29
C TYR A 28 1.02 -1.20 -0.82
N SER A 29 -0.18 -1.03 -0.27
CA SER A 29 -0.40 -0.69 1.15
C SER A 29 0.13 -1.79 2.06
N ASN A 30 -0.14 -3.05 1.72
CA ASN A 30 0.41 -4.19 2.43
C ASN A 30 1.94 -4.12 2.43
N ASN A 31 2.58 -3.81 1.32
CA ASN A 31 4.04 -3.73 1.27
C ASN A 31 4.66 -2.61 2.12
N GLY A 32 3.87 -1.73 2.76
CA GLY A 32 4.19 -1.06 4.03
C GLY A 32 5.44 -0.18 4.12
N ARG A 33 6.22 -0.09 3.05
CA ARG A 33 7.52 0.59 2.97
C ARG A 33 7.30 2.02 2.51
N PHE A 34 7.11 2.91 3.48
CA PHE A 34 7.18 4.34 3.22
C PHE A 34 8.66 4.73 3.16
N ILE A 35 9.13 5.13 1.98
CA ILE A 35 10.47 5.69 1.81
C ILE A 35 10.38 7.18 2.12
N PHE A 36 10.77 7.58 3.33
CA PHE A 36 10.93 8.99 3.65
C PHE A 36 12.18 9.50 2.92
N ARG A 37 11.99 10.23 1.82
CA ARG A 37 13.07 10.99 1.15
C ARG A 37 13.33 12.30 1.92
N GLY A 38 13.87 12.18 3.13
CA GLY A 38 14.69 13.21 3.78
C GLY A 38 16.16 12.80 3.68
N ASP A 39 17.11 13.70 3.93
CA ASP A 39 18.57 13.51 3.73
C ASP A 39 19.21 12.27 4.41
N SER A 40 18.44 11.57 5.24
CA SER A 40 18.68 10.20 5.66
C SER A 40 17.48 9.36 5.21
N SER A 41 17.69 8.42 4.29
CA SER A 41 16.64 7.58 3.71
C SER A 41 16.14 6.54 4.71
N VAL A 42 15.49 6.99 5.77
CA VAL A 42 14.93 6.13 6.81
C VAL A 42 13.73 5.38 6.24
N LEU A 43 13.75 4.06 6.34
CA LEU A 43 12.65 3.18 5.91
C LEU A 43 11.87 2.73 7.15
N LEU A 44 10.60 3.08 7.23
CA LEU A 44 9.71 2.61 8.30
C LEU A 44 8.91 1.39 7.82
N ASP A 45 9.11 0.24 8.46
CA ASP A 45 8.27 -0.95 8.32
C ASP A 45 7.14 -0.91 9.36
N THR A 46 5.97 -0.49 8.89
CA THR A 46 4.75 -0.37 9.70
C THR A 46 4.07 -1.71 10.01
N ARG A 47 4.53 -2.84 9.44
CA ARG A 47 4.01 -4.17 9.77
C ARG A 47 4.64 -4.75 11.03
N ASN A 48 5.93 -4.48 11.18
CA ASN A 48 6.76 -5.03 12.25
C ASN A 48 7.19 -3.97 13.27
N GLY A 49 7.00 -2.68 12.96
CA GLY A 49 7.44 -1.59 13.82
C GLY A 49 8.95 -1.38 13.79
N THR A 50 9.58 -1.61 12.64
CA THR A 50 11.04 -1.51 12.50
C THR A 50 11.42 -0.31 11.66
N ILE A 51 12.41 0.44 12.13
CA ILE A 51 13.01 1.57 11.41
C ILE A 51 14.37 1.11 10.88
N TYR A 52 14.56 1.13 9.57
CA TYR A 52 15.86 0.85 8.94
C TYR A 52 16.53 2.16 8.54
N ILE A 53 17.82 2.27 8.84
CA ILE A 53 18.67 3.40 8.46
C ILE A 53 19.73 2.86 7.50
N PRO A 54 19.49 2.89 6.17
CA PRO A 54 20.37 2.27 5.18
C PRO A 54 21.78 2.84 5.17
N THR A 55 21.91 4.14 5.46
CA THR A 55 23.20 4.85 5.53
C THR A 55 24.14 4.25 6.58
N GLU A 56 23.59 3.76 7.70
CA GLU A 56 24.34 3.25 8.84
C GLU A 56 24.30 1.71 8.94
N LYS A 57 23.52 1.05 8.06
CA LYS A 57 23.19 -0.39 8.14
C LYS A 57 22.62 -0.81 9.50
N THR A 58 22.03 0.13 10.22
CA THR A 58 21.41 -0.08 11.53
C THR A 58 19.90 -0.23 11.39
N TYR A 59 19.30 -0.91 12.36
CA TYR A 59 17.85 -0.99 12.52
C TYR A 59 17.49 -0.69 13.97
N VAL A 60 16.36 -0.01 14.14
CA VAL A 60 15.80 0.34 15.44
C VAL A 60 14.39 -0.24 15.52
N GLU A 61 14.14 -1.05 16.53
CA GLU A 61 12.79 -1.55 16.83
C GLU A 61 12.04 -0.50 17.65
N ILE A 62 10.78 -0.25 17.29
CA ILE A 62 9.89 0.61 18.07
C ILE A 62 9.42 -0.21 19.28
N ASN A 63 9.93 0.12 20.46
CA ASN A 63 9.43 -0.44 21.72
C ASN A 63 7.91 -0.20 21.83
N ASP A 64 7.18 -1.23 22.29
CA ASP A 64 5.71 -1.26 22.39
C ASP A 64 4.93 -1.27 21.06
N PHE A 65 5.54 -1.70 19.95
CA PHE A 65 4.82 -1.88 18.70
C PHE A 65 3.70 -2.93 18.82
N LYS A 66 2.45 -2.45 18.85
CA LYS A 66 1.27 -3.32 18.83
C LYS A 66 0.94 -3.74 17.41
N LYS A 67 1.27 -4.99 17.09
CA LYS A 67 0.84 -5.63 15.84
C LYS A 67 -0.69 -5.66 15.79
N ARG A 68 -1.28 -4.97 14.80
CA ARG A 68 -2.72 -5.12 14.52
C ARG A 68 -2.94 -6.50 13.90
N ASN A 69 -3.65 -7.37 14.63
CA ASN A 69 -4.18 -8.64 14.12
C ASN A 69 -5.32 -8.39 13.14
#